data_AF-A0A7W1FDS6-F1
#
_entry.id   AF-A0A7W1FDS6-F1
#
_cell.length_a   1.000
_cell.length_b   1.000
_cell.length_c   1.000
_cell.angle_alpha   90.00
_cell.angle_beta   90.00
_cell.angle_gamma   90.00
#
_symmetry.space_group_name_H-M   'P 1'
#
loop_
_entity.id
_entity.type
_entity.pdbx_description
1 polymer ?
#
loop_
_entity_poly.entity_id
_entity_poly.type
_entity_poly.pdbx_seq_one_letter_code
_entity_poly.pdbx_strand_id
1 'polypeptide(L)'
;MSRKRYLRVRNFDASQHYKDRNPIWIKLYCSILDDYDFAQLPDETKFHAVGLMLLASRLNNKFPADEVWLRGKINAEKEINLNLLLEIRFLEVAQSEKGVKNDENFDG
;
A
#
# COMPACT_ATOMS: atom_id res chain seq x y z
N MET A 1 -19.09 15.06 -3.45
CA MET A 1 -18.49 13.87 -2.81
C MET A 1 -17.14 13.61 -3.46
N SER A 2 -16.03 13.67 -2.70
CA SER A 2 -14.68 13.40 -3.24
C SER A 2 -14.54 11.91 -3.59
N ARG A 3 -13.99 11.58 -4.76
CA ARG A 3 -13.71 10.17 -5.14
C ARG A 3 -12.70 9.60 -4.14
N LYS A 4 -13.07 8.51 -3.46
CA LYS A 4 -12.14 7.74 -2.63
C LYS A 4 -11.06 7.15 -3.53
N ARG A 5 -9.83 7.67 -3.41
CA ARG A 5 -8.63 7.09 -4.05
C ARG A 5 -8.07 6.00 -3.14
N TYR A 6 -7.64 4.90 -3.72
CA TYR A 6 -6.98 3.81 -3.00
C TYR A 6 -5.52 3.71 -3.42
N LEU A 7 -4.68 3.33 -2.47
CA LEU A 7 -3.26 3.12 -2.64
C LEU A 7 -2.90 1.67 -2.34
N ARG A 8 -1.75 1.26 -2.86
CA ARG A 8 -1.13 -0.04 -2.63
C ARG A 8 0.38 0.10 -2.55
N VAL A 9 1.05 -0.80 -1.84
CA VAL A 9 2.51 -0.95 -1.90
C VAL A 9 2.88 -1.59 -3.23
N ARG A 10 3.87 -1.02 -3.91
CA ARG A 10 4.38 -1.55 -5.18
C ARG A 10 5.10 -2.87 -4.95
N ASN A 11 5.01 -3.79 -5.92
CA ASN A 11 5.67 -5.11 -5.90
C ASN A 11 5.36 -5.96 -4.65
N PHE A 12 4.23 -5.71 -3.99
CA PHE A 12 3.82 -6.39 -2.76
C PHE A 12 3.71 -7.91 -2.91
N ASP A 13 3.35 -8.41 -4.10
CA ASP A 13 3.20 -9.84 -4.36
C ASP A 13 4.51 -10.63 -4.16
N ALA A 14 5.67 -9.97 -4.32
CA ALA A 14 6.95 -10.58 -3.99
C ALA A 14 7.14 -10.72 -2.47
N SER A 15 6.65 -9.74 -1.71
CA SER A 15 6.82 -9.64 -0.26
C SER A 15 5.81 -10.47 0.55
N GLN A 16 4.70 -10.91 -0.06
CA GLN A 16 3.62 -11.63 0.60
C GLN A 16 3.68 -13.15 0.34
N HIS A 17 3.76 -13.93 1.42
CA HIS A 17 3.80 -15.39 1.35
C HIS A 17 2.41 -16.04 1.50
N TYR A 18 1.47 -15.37 2.18
CA TYR A 18 0.16 -15.94 2.50
C TYR A 18 -0.96 -15.29 1.67
N LYS A 19 -1.80 -16.12 1.04
CA LYS A 19 -2.97 -15.65 0.27
C LYS A 19 -4.28 -15.60 1.08
N ASP A 20 -4.38 -16.32 2.20
CA ASP A 20 -5.66 -16.63 2.89
C ASP A 20 -5.65 -16.46 4.43
N ARG A 21 -4.80 -15.59 4.97
CA ARG A 21 -4.72 -15.32 6.43
C ARG A 21 -4.28 -13.88 6.69
N ASN A 22 -4.64 -13.34 7.86
CA ASN A 22 -3.95 -12.19 8.45
C ASN A 22 -2.50 -12.59 8.75
N PRO A 23 -1.51 -12.12 7.99
CA PRO A 23 -0.13 -12.57 8.13
C PRO A 23 0.48 -12.01 9.41
N ILE A 24 1.26 -12.83 10.10
CA ILE A 24 2.02 -12.44 11.30
C ILE A 24 3.30 -11.65 10.96
N TRP A 25 3.80 -11.73 9.71
CA TRP A 25 4.99 -11.03 9.23
C TRP A 25 4.91 -10.76 7.72
N ILE A 26 5.74 -9.84 7.23
CA ILE A 26 5.97 -9.55 5.80
C ILE A 26 7.48 -9.53 5.52
N LYS A 27 7.91 -9.91 4.31
CA LYS A 27 9.33 -9.83 3.93
C LYS A 27 9.70 -8.40 3.58
N LEU A 28 10.67 -7.85 4.30
CA LEU A 28 11.42 -6.66 3.88
C LEU A 28 12.72 -7.13 3.24
N TYR A 29 12.90 -6.81 1.96
CA TYR A 29 14.11 -7.20 1.23
C TYR A 29 15.25 -6.24 1.55
N CYS A 30 16.44 -6.77 1.84
CA CYS A 30 17.62 -5.96 2.13
C CYS A 30 18.03 -5.03 0.97
N SER A 31 17.63 -5.36 -0.26
CA SER A 31 17.85 -4.52 -1.45
C SER A 31 17.21 -3.13 -1.34
N ILE A 32 16.30 -2.90 -0.39
CA ILE A 32 15.79 -1.55 -0.09
C ILE A 32 16.91 -0.59 0.37
N LEU A 33 18.03 -1.13 0.89
CA LEU A 33 19.21 -0.34 1.26
C LEU A 33 20.03 0.12 0.05
N ASP A 34 19.82 -0.53 -1.10
CA ASP A 34 20.46 -0.17 -2.38
C ASP A 34 19.57 0.77 -3.22
N ASP A 35 18.34 1.03 -2.78
CA ASP A 35 17.40 1.93 -3.45
C ASP A 35 17.77 3.39 -3.17
N TYR A 36 18.28 4.07 -4.20
CA TYR A 36 18.73 5.46 -4.11
C TYR A 36 17.60 6.39 -3.65
N ASP A 37 16.40 6.25 -4.20
CA ASP A 37 15.27 7.13 -3.88
C ASP A 37 14.80 6.91 -2.44
N PHE A 38 14.78 5.65 -2.00
CA PHE A 38 14.48 5.32 -0.60
C PHE A 38 15.55 5.85 0.37
N ALA A 39 16.83 5.78 0.00
CA ALA A 39 17.94 6.24 0.84
C ALA A 39 17.87 7.75 1.12
N GLN A 40 17.38 8.55 0.16
CA GLN A 40 17.20 10.00 0.28
C GLN A 40 15.99 10.42 1.12
N LEU A 41 15.12 9.50 1.53
CA LEU A 41 13.96 9.84 2.33
C LEU A 41 14.35 10.30 3.76
N PRO A 42 13.57 11.22 4.36
CA PRO A 42 13.63 11.46 5.80
C PRO A 42 13.38 10.18 6.59
N ASP A 43 14.01 10.05 7.75
CA ASP A 43 13.93 8.83 8.58
C ASP A 43 12.50 8.50 9.00
N GLU A 44 11.68 9.51 9.28
CA GLU A 44 10.25 9.33 9.55
C GLU A 44 9.52 8.72 8.36
N THR A 45 9.86 9.13 7.13
CA THR A 45 9.20 8.66 5.92
C THR A 45 9.61 7.23 5.60
N LYS A 46 10.87 6.86 5.88
CA LYS A 46 11.34 5.46 5.83
C LYS A 46 10.53 4.59 6.80
N PHE A 47 10.30 5.06 8.03
CA PHE A 47 9.46 4.32 8.99
C PHE A 47 8.00 4.24 8.54
N HIS A 48 7.43 5.32 8.01
CA HIS A 48 6.07 5.32 7.46
C HIS A 48 5.92 4.29 6.33
N ALA A 49 6.91 4.20 5.44
CA ALA A 49 6.96 3.22 4.37
C ALA A 49 6.89 1.77 4.92
N VAL A 50 7.70 1.46 5.94
CA VAL A 50 7.67 0.15 6.63
C VAL A 50 6.32 -0.10 7.32
N GLY A 51 5.76 0.91 8.01
CA GLY A 51 4.44 0.82 8.63
C GLY A 51 3.32 0.54 7.62
N LEU A 52 3.37 1.20 6.46
CA LEU A 52 2.42 1.00 5.37
C LEU A 52 2.57 -0.39 4.73
N MET A 53 3.77 -0.97 4.67
CA MET A 53 3.97 -2.37 4.27
C MET A 53 3.28 -3.35 5.22
N LEU A 54 3.38 -3.13 6.53
CA LEU A 54 2.67 -3.94 7.53
C LEU A 54 1.16 -3.76 7.41
N LEU A 55 0.69 -2.55 7.17
CA LEU A 55 -0.74 -2.29 6.97
C LEU A 55 -1.26 -2.95 5.70
N ALA A 56 -0.50 -2.88 4.60
CA ALA A 56 -0.82 -3.55 3.34
C ALA A 56 -0.97 -5.06 3.53
N SER A 57 -0.15 -5.69 4.36
CA SER A 57 -0.23 -7.13 4.65
C SER A 57 -1.55 -7.55 5.31
N ARG A 58 -2.17 -6.66 6.07
CA ARG A 58 -3.44 -6.88 6.76
C ARG A 58 -4.66 -6.55 5.89
N LEU A 59 -4.48 -5.80 4.81
CA LEU A 59 -5.56 -5.22 4.00
C LEU A 59 -5.50 -5.65 2.53
N ASN A 60 -4.90 -6.80 2.24
CA ASN A 60 -4.73 -7.30 0.87
C ASN A 60 -4.16 -6.24 -0.08
N ASN A 61 -3.18 -5.49 0.40
CA ASN A 61 -2.48 -4.43 -0.31
C ASN A 61 -3.40 -3.35 -0.90
N LYS A 62 -4.52 -3.02 -0.26
CA LYS A 62 -5.44 -1.98 -0.71
C LYS A 62 -5.94 -1.17 0.47
N PHE A 63 -5.59 0.11 0.52
CA PHE A 63 -5.99 1.03 1.60
C PHE A 63 -6.39 2.41 1.06
N PRO A 64 -7.24 3.17 1.76
CA PRO A 64 -7.64 4.50 1.30
C PRO A 64 -6.46 5.47 1.32
N ALA A 65 -6.44 6.41 0.36
CA ALA A 65 -5.53 7.56 0.32
C ALA A 65 -5.95 8.63 1.34
N ASP A 66 -6.06 8.24 2.60
CA ASP A 66 -6.48 9.07 3.73
C ASP A 66 -5.33 9.11 4.74
N GLU A 67 -4.53 10.17 4.68
CA GLU A 67 -3.33 10.35 5.51
C GLU A 67 -3.66 10.23 7.00
N VAL A 68 -4.72 10.89 7.47
CA VAL A 68 -5.10 10.93 8.88
C VAL A 68 -5.45 9.54 9.38
N TRP A 69 -6.23 8.80 8.57
CA TRP A 69 -6.56 7.41 8.88
C TRP A 69 -5.31 6.52 8.89
N LEU A 70 -4.42 6.66 7.89
CA LEU A 70 -3.19 5.87 7.79
C LEU A 70 -2.26 6.11 8.98
N ARG A 71 -2.08 7.38 9.37
CA ARG A 71 -1.25 7.78 10.51
C ARG A 71 -1.72 7.10 11.80
N GLY A 72 -3.02 7.09 12.05
CA GLY A 72 -3.61 6.37 13.19
C GLY A 72 -3.46 4.84 13.10
N LYS A 73 -3.40 4.26 11.90
CA LYS A 73 -3.23 2.80 11.73
C LYS A 73 -1.80 2.31 11.91
N ILE A 74 -0.81 3.13 11.57
CA ILE A 74 0.61 2.78 11.71
C ILE A 74 1.25 3.37 12.97
N ASN A 75 0.46 4.04 13.83
CA ASN A 75 0.91 4.73 15.04
C ASN A 75 2.00 5.78 14.76
N ALA A 76 1.88 6.50 13.64
CA ALA A 76 2.79 7.58 13.31
C ALA A 76 2.41 8.85 14.06
N GLU A 77 3.41 9.56 14.57
CA GLU A 77 3.23 10.87 15.20
C GLU A 77 3.15 11.98 14.13
N LYS A 78 4.11 11.95 13.19
CA LYS A 78 4.23 12.91 12.10
C LYS A 78 3.28 12.60 10.95
N GLU A 79 3.01 13.62 10.15
CA GLU A 79 2.24 13.48 8.91
C GLU A 79 2.95 12.56 7.91
N ILE A 80 2.17 11.71 7.24
CA ILE A 80 2.69 10.82 6.20
C ILE A 80 2.74 11.57 4.87
N ASN A 81 3.94 11.74 4.32
CA ASN A 81 4.11 12.31 2.98
C ASN A 81 3.78 11.28 1.88
N LEU A 82 2.48 11.08 1.62
CA LEU A 82 1.99 10.16 0.59
C LEU A 82 2.45 10.53 -0.82
N ASN A 83 2.62 11.83 -1.09
CA ASN A 83 3.09 12.31 -2.40
C ASN A 83 4.52 11.84 -2.67
N LEU A 84 5.41 11.97 -1.69
CA LEU A 84 6.79 11.52 -1.81
C LEU A 84 6.87 10.00 -2.01
N LEU A 85 6.08 9.22 -1.25
CA LEU A 85 6.03 7.77 -1.41
C LEU A 85 5.46 7.33 -2.77
N LEU A 86 4.57 8.12 -3.37
CA LEU A 86 4.09 7.91 -4.75
C LEU A 86 5.17 8.27 -5.79
N GLU A 87 5.88 9.38 -5.58
CA GLU A 87 6.93 9.88 -6.47
C GLU A 87 8.07 8.88 -6.62
N ILE A 88 8.57 8.35 -5.50
CA ILE A 88 9.61 7.31 -5.48
C ILE A 88 9.08 5.91 -5.83
N ARG A 89 7.79 5.80 -6.19
CA ARG A 89 7.10 4.54 -6.54
C ARG A 89 7.16 3.47 -5.44
N PHE A 90 7.25 3.87 -4.18
CA PHE A 90 7.02 2.95 -3.06
C PHE A 90 5.54 2.58 -2.97
N LEU A 91 4.66 3.56 -3.23
CA LEU A 91 3.22 3.40 -3.37
C LEU A 91 2.77 3.57 -4.82
N GLU A 92 1.62 2.99 -5.15
CA GLU A 92 0.92 3.19 -6.41
C GLU A 92 -0.58 3.38 -6.16
N VAL A 93 -1.26 4.04 -7.10
CA VAL A 93 -2.73 4.11 -7.10
C VAL A 93 -3.29 2.73 -7.45
N ALA A 94 -4.12 2.18 -6.58
CA ALA A 94 -4.83 0.95 -6.87
C ALA A 94 -5.89 1.23 -7.96
N GLN A 95 -5.86 0.48 -9.05
CA GLN A 95 -6.89 0.61 -10.09
C GLN A 95 -8.28 0.28 -9.50
N SER A 96 -9.31 1.02 -9.90
CA SER A 96 -10.68 0.62 -9.62
C SER A 96 -10.93 -0.71 -10.31
N GLU A 97 -11.32 -1.74 -9.56
CA GLU A 97 -11.83 -2.98 -10.14
C GLU A 97 -12.91 -2.61 -11.17
N LYS A 98 -12.66 -2.91 -12.45
CA LYS A 98 -13.70 -2.87 -13.47
C LYS A 98 -14.79 -3.81 -12.97
N GLY A 99 -16.01 -3.30 -12.80
CA GLY A 99 -17.15 -4.10 -12.42
C GLY A 99 -17.19 -5.37 -13.24
N VAL A 100 -17.26 -6.50 -12.55
CA VAL A 100 -17.57 -7.80 -13.14
C VAL A 100 -18.83 -7.60 -13.98
N LYS A 101 -18.75 -7.85 -15.28
CA LYS A 101 -19.94 -7.95 -16.12
C LYS A 101 -20.74 -9.12 -15.56
N ASN A 102 -21.95 -8.84 -15.07
CA ASN A 102 -22.95 -9.89 -14.91
C ASN A 102 -23.25 -10.38 -16.33
N ASP A 103 -22.76 -11.57 -16.67
CA ASP A 103 -23.25 -12.31 -17.82
C ASP A 103 -24.64 -12.82 -17.45
N GLU A 104 -25.63 -11.93 -17.56
CA GLU A 104 -27.03 -12.30 -17.70
C GLU A 104 -27.20 -12.95 -19.09
N ASN A 105 -26.87 -14.24 -19.19
CA ASN A 105 -27.44 -15.07 -20.24
C ASN A 105 -28.86 -15.45 -19.82
N PHE A 106 -29.79 -14.57 -20.16
CA PHE A 106 -31.22 -14.86 -20.26
C PHE A 106 -31.47 -15.51 -21.63
N ASP A 107 -31.97 -16.75 -21.57
CA ASP A 107 -32.61 -17.61 -22.57
C ASP A 107 -32.57 -17.28 -24.07
N GLY A 108 -32.20 -18.31 -24.83
CA GLY A 108 -32.68 -18.61 -26.18
C GLY A 108 -32.96 -20.10 -26.30
#